data_AF-A0A351CLG9-F1
#
_entry.id   AF-A0A351CLG9-F1
#
_cell.length_a   1.000
_cell.length_b   1.000
_cell.length_c   1.000
_cell.angle_alpha   90.00
_cell.angle_beta   90.00
_cell.angle_gamma   90.00
#
_symmetry.space_group_name_H-M   'P 1'
#
loop_
_entity.id
_entity.type
_entity.pdbx_description
1 polymer ?
#
loop_
_entity_poly.entity_id
_entity_poly.type
_entity_poly.pdbx_seq_one_letter_code
_entity_poly.pdbx_strand_id
1 'polypeptide(L)'
;MVLFDACTVIASIFLAFSLRLGHFYYPTGNNHLLLIMIASPILALPIFYAFGFYREVIRYVGFKALWQINQATTLYAVLWALISFMAVIDGIPRTVILINWSIVLMSVGGSRFFARWVLSQENITNPLSQKRNVLIYGAGSAGRELCTALYQSSEYNPVAFVDNSVELYRQSINGLEVFNEDDIEDLIQKHNIKEVLLAMPSITRIRRSEIISHLEPFSVVVRSLPSLTEIAQGKVSVNDLLEIDLRDLLGREPVKPNTQLLKTNITNKVVLVSGAGGSIGSELCRQIVSLKPKKLILFELSESSLYLINQELLNISIPNLEIVPVIGSVANRARIEYICKYYVVKTIYHAAAYKHVPLVE
;
A
#
# COMPACT_ATOMS: atom_id res chain seq x y z
N MET A 1 11.72 13.65 30.04
CA MET A 1 12.82 12.72 29.70
C MET A 1 14.17 13.22 30.18
N VAL A 2 14.66 14.41 29.80
CA VAL A 2 15.96 14.93 30.27
C VAL A 2 16.10 14.90 31.81
N LEU A 3 15.07 15.36 32.54
CA LEU A 3 15.08 15.34 34.00
C LEU A 3 15.06 13.92 34.59
N PHE A 4 14.31 13.01 33.95
CA PHE A 4 14.29 11.60 34.33
C PHE A 4 15.65 10.94 34.13
N ASP A 5 16.28 11.16 32.98
CA ASP A 5 17.62 10.63 32.66
C ASP A 5 18.66 11.22 33.64
N ALA A 6 18.58 12.50 34.00
CA ALA A 6 19.46 13.12 35.00
C ALA A 6 19.32 12.49 36.41
N CYS A 7 18.08 12.33 36.89
CA CYS A 7 17.81 11.66 38.17
C CYS A 7 18.25 10.19 38.14
N THR A 8 18.03 9.51 37.02
CA THR A 8 18.40 8.09 36.83
C THR A 8 19.91 7.91 36.88
N VAL A 9 20.68 8.78 36.25
CA VAL A 9 22.15 8.72 36.29
C VAL A 9 22.67 8.91 37.72
N ILE A 10 22.15 9.88 38.47
CA ILE A 10 22.52 10.07 39.89
C ILE A 10 22.15 8.82 40.71
N ALA A 11 20.89 8.38 40.61
CA ALA A 11 20.38 7.23 41.36
C ALA A 11 21.15 5.94 41.02
N SER A 12 21.57 5.76 39.77
CA SER A 12 22.34 4.60 39.32
C SER A 12 23.69 4.51 40.02
N ILE A 13 24.37 5.64 40.24
CA ILE A 13 25.65 5.64 40.95
C ILE A 13 25.45 5.30 42.43
N PHE A 14 24.45 5.89 43.11
CA PHE A 14 24.12 5.53 44.50
C PHE A 14 23.75 4.03 44.64
N LEU A 15 22.98 3.51 43.69
CA LEU A 15 22.60 2.11 43.66
C LEU A 15 23.80 1.20 43.39
N ALA A 16 24.72 1.60 42.50
CA ALA A 16 25.93 0.85 42.21
C ALA A 16 26.87 0.74 43.42
N PHE A 17 27.04 1.83 44.18
CA PHE A 17 27.77 1.79 45.45
C PHE A 17 27.07 0.92 46.49
N SER A 18 25.74 1.04 46.62
CA SER A 18 24.97 0.27 47.59
C SER A 18 25.01 -1.23 47.30
N LEU A 19 24.87 -1.63 46.03
CA LEU A 19 24.98 -3.03 45.59
C LEU A 19 26.39 -3.58 45.79
N ARG A 20 27.42 -2.77 45.58
CA ARG A 20 28.81 -3.20 45.74
C ARG A 20 29.21 -3.39 47.19
N LEU A 21 28.70 -2.55 48.09
CA LEU A 21 29.05 -2.52 49.50
C LEU A 21 28.07 -3.34 50.37
N GLY A 22 26.96 -3.82 49.80
CA GLY A 22 25.98 -4.66 50.47
C GLY A 22 25.11 -3.94 51.50
N HIS A 23 25.19 -2.61 51.58
CA HIS A 23 24.39 -1.76 52.45
C HIS A 23 24.05 -0.45 51.75
N PHE A 24 23.05 0.28 52.24
CA PHE A 24 22.70 1.58 51.66
C PHE A 24 23.84 2.57 51.87
N TYR A 25 24.55 2.90 50.79
CA TYR A 25 25.73 3.74 50.86
C TYR A 25 25.35 5.20 50.71
N TYR A 26 25.62 5.97 51.76
CA TYR A 26 25.62 7.43 51.71
C TYR A 26 27.03 7.93 52.00
N PRO A 27 27.65 8.73 51.12
CA PRO A 27 29.00 9.23 51.32
C PRO A 27 29.01 10.34 52.37
N THR A 28 28.97 9.97 53.66
CA THR A 28 29.00 10.88 54.81
C THR A 28 30.39 11.47 55.10
N GLY A 29 31.46 11.00 54.45
CA GLY A 29 32.84 11.39 54.77
C GLY A 29 33.70 11.92 53.62
N ASN A 30 33.21 11.93 52.37
CA ASN A 30 34.03 12.28 51.20
C ASN A 30 33.29 13.24 50.25
N ASN A 31 33.41 14.55 50.52
CA ASN A 31 32.71 15.62 49.80
C ASN A 31 33.00 15.61 48.28
N HIS A 32 34.20 15.18 47.88
CA HIS A 32 34.58 15.08 46.47
C HIS A 32 33.81 13.98 45.72
N LEU A 33 33.55 12.84 46.37
CA LEU A 33 32.81 11.73 45.78
C LEU A 33 31.33 12.08 45.61
N LEU A 34 30.73 12.72 46.62
CA LEU A 34 29.35 13.22 46.52
C LEU A 34 29.21 14.28 45.41
N LEU A 35 30.19 15.17 45.27
CA LEU A 35 30.20 16.19 44.22
C LEU A 35 30.27 15.55 42.82
N ILE A 36 31.11 14.53 42.61
CA ILE A 36 31.21 13.81 41.32
C ILE A 36 29.95 13.01 41.01
N MET A 37 29.28 12.44 42.03
CA MET A 37 27.99 11.75 41.85
C MET A 37 26.91 12.73 41.40
N ILE A 38 26.79 13.89 42.04
CA ILE A 38 25.79 14.91 41.69
C ILE A 38 26.13 15.61 40.37
N ALA A 39 27.41 15.80 40.06
CA ALA A 39 27.86 16.39 38.79
C ALA A 39 27.78 15.42 37.60
N SER A 40 27.54 14.13 37.83
CA SER A 40 27.50 13.11 36.78
C SER A 40 26.50 13.37 35.63
N PRO A 41 25.34 14.03 35.81
CA PRO A 41 24.47 14.40 34.69
C PRO A 41 25.07 15.47 33.79
N ILE A 42 25.95 16.34 34.31
CA ILE A 42 26.63 17.36 33.49
C ILE A 42 27.50 16.68 32.43
N LEU A 43 28.04 15.48 32.73
CA LEU A 43 28.76 14.65 31.79
C LEU A 43 27.82 13.82 30.90
N ALA A 44 26.79 13.20 31.48
CA ALA A 44 25.91 12.28 30.75
C ALA A 44 24.98 12.98 29.75
N LEU A 45 24.40 14.13 30.11
CA LEU A 45 23.39 14.82 29.30
C LEU A 45 23.92 15.32 27.94
N PRO A 46 25.11 15.94 27.84
CA PRO A 46 25.70 16.30 26.55
C PRO A 46 25.95 15.09 25.65
N ILE A 47 26.40 13.97 26.23
CA ILE A 47 26.63 12.72 25.50
C ILE A 47 25.30 12.18 24.96
N PHE A 48 24.28 12.10 25.81
CA PHE A 48 22.95 11.63 25.41
C PHE A 48 22.33 12.53 24.34
N TYR A 49 22.53 13.85 24.44
CA TYR A 49 22.10 14.80 23.42
C TYR A 49 22.83 14.58 22.09
N ALA A 50 24.16 14.42 22.10
CA ALA A 50 24.96 14.17 20.91
C ALA A 50 24.59 12.86 20.18
N PHE A 51 24.23 11.83 20.93
CA PHE A 51 23.75 10.55 20.40
C PHE A 51 22.27 10.55 19.98
N GLY A 52 21.58 11.71 20.09
CA GLY A 52 20.24 11.90 19.56
C GLY A 52 19.10 11.41 20.45
N PHE A 53 19.35 11.12 21.74
CA PHE A 53 18.36 10.52 22.66
C PHE A 53 17.06 11.31 22.79
N TYR A 54 17.11 12.62 22.56
CA TYR A 54 15.98 13.53 22.73
C TYR A 54 15.41 14.04 21.41
N ARG A 55 16.01 13.64 20.28
CA ARG A 55 15.54 14.00 18.94
C ARG A 55 14.64 12.91 18.35
N GLU A 56 14.83 11.67 18.77
CA GLU A 56 14.03 10.54 18.34
C GLU A 56 12.61 10.59 18.92
N VAL A 57 11.60 10.53 18.05
CA VAL A 57 10.20 10.39 18.46
C VAL A 57 10.05 9.01 19.13
N ILE A 58 9.67 9.01 20.40
CA ILE A 58 9.59 7.80 21.27
C ILE A 58 8.79 6.64 20.63
N ARG A 59 7.86 6.97 19.73
CA ARG A 59 7.04 6.01 18.98
C ARG A 59 7.84 5.08 18.04
N TYR A 60 9.00 5.52 17.55
CA TYR A 60 9.80 4.79 16.55
C TYR A 60 11.11 4.22 17.09
N VAL A 61 11.20 4.02 18.41
CA VAL A 61 12.40 3.43 19.05
C VAL A 61 12.58 1.98 18.58
N GLY A 62 13.42 1.79 17.56
CA GLY A 62 13.80 0.49 17.00
C GLY A 62 15.20 0.02 17.43
N PHE A 63 15.71 -1.00 16.75
CA PHE A 63 17.03 -1.58 17.04
C PHE A 63 18.18 -0.55 16.94
N LYS A 64 18.06 0.41 16.03
CA LYS A 64 19.02 1.53 15.88
C LYS A 64 19.10 2.39 17.15
N ALA A 65 17.97 2.69 17.79
CA ALA A 65 17.93 3.49 19.01
C ALA A 65 18.56 2.72 20.19
N LEU A 66 18.32 1.41 20.28
CA LEU A 66 19.00 0.56 21.26
C LEU A 66 20.52 0.60 21.13
N TRP A 67 21.01 0.51 19.89
CA TRP A 67 22.42 0.55 19.60
C TRP A 67 23.05 1.89 19.99
N GLN A 68 22.38 3.00 19.68
CA GLN A 68 22.78 4.35 20.11
C GLN A 68 22.80 4.47 21.64
N ILE A 69 21.83 3.87 22.34
CA ILE A 69 21.78 3.89 23.80
C ILE A 69 22.98 3.17 24.41
N ASN A 70 23.32 2.01 23.87
CA ASN A 70 24.48 1.23 24.31
C ASN A 70 25.79 2.01 24.10
N GLN A 71 25.98 2.62 22.93
CA GLN A 71 27.19 3.40 22.62
C GLN A 71 27.34 4.63 23.54
N ALA A 72 26.26 5.41 23.74
CA ALA A 72 26.28 6.59 24.57
C ALA A 72 26.52 6.26 26.05
N THR A 73 25.87 5.20 26.56
CA THR A 73 26.05 4.75 27.95
C THR A 73 27.46 4.22 28.20
N THR A 74 28.02 3.52 27.21
CA THR A 74 29.41 3.04 27.28
C THR A 74 30.39 4.20 27.28
N LEU A 75 30.21 5.19 26.40
CA LEU A 75 31.06 6.39 26.37
C LEU A 75 30.98 7.16 27.70
N TYR A 76 29.78 7.34 28.24
CA TYR A 76 29.58 7.94 29.56
C TYR A 76 30.32 7.16 30.65
N ALA A 77 30.19 5.83 30.71
CA ALA A 77 30.84 5.01 31.72
C ALA A 77 32.38 5.09 31.63
N VAL A 78 32.93 5.11 30.42
CA VAL A 78 34.38 5.26 30.20
C VAL A 78 34.87 6.64 30.64
N LEU A 79 34.18 7.71 30.29
CA LEU A 79 34.56 9.07 30.69
C LEU A 79 34.43 9.26 32.20
N TRP A 80 33.37 8.73 32.81
CA TRP A 80 33.17 8.78 34.25
C TRP A 80 34.24 7.97 35.00
N ALA A 81 34.64 6.81 34.47
CA ALA A 81 35.75 6.01 34.98
C ALA A 81 37.08 6.77 34.92
N LEU A 82 37.35 7.43 33.79
CA LEU A 82 38.57 8.21 33.57
C LEU A 82 38.66 9.38 34.54
N ILE A 83 37.58 10.14 34.72
CA ILE A 83 37.50 11.25 35.68
C ILE A 83 37.68 10.72 37.11
N SER A 84 37.02 9.62 37.46
CA SER A 84 37.13 9.00 38.79
C SER A 84 38.56 8.51 39.08
N PHE A 85 39.27 8.01 38.07
CA PHE A 85 40.66 7.58 38.19
C PHE A 85 41.62 8.76 38.31
N MET A 86 41.43 9.82 37.51
CA MET A 86 42.28 11.03 37.54
C MET A 86 42.09 11.85 38.82
N ALA A 87 40.91 11.80 39.44
CA ALA A 87 40.61 12.52 40.68
C ALA A 87 41.29 11.90 41.92
N VAL A 88 42.04 10.80 41.78
CA VAL A 88 42.79 10.09 42.85
C VAL A 88 41.93 9.88 44.10
N ILE A 89 40.68 9.46 43.89
CA ILE A 89 39.75 9.22 45.00
C ILE A 89 39.99 7.80 45.51
N ASP A 90 40.66 7.71 46.65
CA ASP A 90 40.82 6.45 47.35
C ASP A 90 39.46 5.86 47.72
N GLY A 91 39.24 4.60 47.35
CA GLY A 91 38.08 3.82 47.78
C GLY A 91 36.93 3.68 46.79
N ILE A 92 37.06 4.05 45.51
CA ILE A 92 36.08 3.66 44.48
C ILE A 92 36.42 2.25 43.97
N PRO A 93 35.62 1.21 44.28
CA PRO A 93 35.85 -0.12 43.73
C PRO A 93 35.61 -0.09 42.21
N ARG A 94 36.57 -0.58 41.41
CA ARG A 94 36.49 -0.58 39.93
C ARG A 94 35.21 -1.26 39.41
N THR A 95 34.66 -2.20 40.16
CA THR A 95 33.39 -2.87 39.88
C THR A 95 32.18 -1.93 39.91
N VAL A 96 32.20 -0.82 40.67
CA VAL A 96 31.10 0.16 40.72
C VAL A 96 30.87 0.79 39.35
N ILE A 97 31.93 0.99 38.56
CA ILE A 97 31.83 1.52 37.19
C ILE A 97 31.01 0.57 36.30
N LEU A 98 31.31 -0.73 36.34
CA LEU A 98 30.58 -1.74 35.56
C LEU A 98 29.14 -1.91 36.01
N ILE A 99 28.90 -1.88 37.33
CA ILE A 99 27.55 -1.95 37.91
C ILE A 99 26.74 -0.72 37.50
N ASN A 100 27.32 0.48 37.60
CA ASN A 100 26.69 1.73 37.17
C ASN A 100 26.34 1.70 35.67
N TRP A 101 27.29 1.28 34.81
CA TRP A 101 27.04 1.12 33.38
C TRP A 101 25.83 0.21 33.10
N SER A 102 25.75 -0.92 33.79
CA SER A 102 24.66 -1.89 33.62
C SER A 102 23.30 -1.30 34.06
N ILE A 103 23.27 -0.62 35.21
CA ILE A 103 22.04 -0.01 35.75
C ILE A 103 21.55 1.14 34.86
N VAL A 104 22.46 2.01 34.41
CA VAL A 104 22.11 3.11 33.51
C VAL A 104 21.56 2.55 32.20
N LEU A 105 22.23 1.55 31.60
CA LEU A 105 21.77 0.92 30.36
C LEU A 105 20.36 0.32 30.51
N MET A 106 20.12 -0.43 31.60
CA MET A 106 18.81 -1.04 31.88
C MET A 106 17.73 0.00 32.15
N SER A 107 18.03 1.05 32.92
CA SER A 107 17.03 2.06 33.32
C SER A 107 16.67 2.99 32.17
N VAL A 108 17.67 3.49 31.46
CA VAL A 108 17.53 4.45 30.35
C VAL A 108 17.01 3.74 29.08
N GLY A 109 17.43 2.50 28.84
CA GLY A 109 16.87 1.65 27.77
C GLY A 109 15.46 1.15 28.11
N GLY A 110 15.26 0.66 29.33
CA GLY A 110 13.98 0.13 29.81
C GLY A 110 12.88 1.19 29.86
N SER A 111 13.17 2.39 30.33
CA SER A 111 12.20 3.50 30.33
C SER A 111 11.72 3.88 28.92
N ARG A 112 12.61 3.85 27.91
CA ARG A 112 12.24 4.10 26.51
C ARG A 112 11.38 2.98 25.93
N PHE A 113 11.69 1.73 26.23
CA PHE A 113 10.84 0.59 25.84
C PHE A 113 9.48 0.63 26.51
N PHE A 114 9.45 0.94 27.80
CA PHE A 114 8.22 1.05 28.56
C PHE A 114 7.37 2.21 28.02
N ALA A 115 7.96 3.38 27.81
CA ALA A 115 7.28 4.52 27.20
C ALA A 115 6.76 4.19 25.79
N ARG A 116 7.54 3.46 24.97
CA ARG A 116 7.09 2.95 23.67
C ARG A 116 5.91 2.00 23.82
N TRP A 117 5.96 1.05 24.76
CA TRP A 117 4.90 0.07 24.97
C TRP A 117 3.59 0.74 25.40
N VAL A 118 3.65 1.72 26.31
CA VAL A 118 2.49 2.50 26.75
C VAL A 118 1.95 3.38 25.61
N LEU A 119 2.81 4.15 24.94
CA LEU A 119 2.39 5.07 23.86
C LEU A 119 2.00 4.35 22.57
N SER A 120 2.46 3.11 22.37
CA SER A 120 2.03 2.25 21.26
C SER A 120 0.64 1.66 21.49
N GLN A 121 0.16 1.59 22.74
CA GLN A 121 -1.17 1.10 23.07
C GLN A 121 -2.27 2.15 22.88
N GLU A 122 -1.95 3.45 22.89
CA GLU A 122 -2.96 4.50 22.64
C GLU A 122 -3.57 4.48 21.22
N ASN A 123 -2.99 3.73 20.28
CA ASN A 123 -3.60 3.46 18.97
C ASN A 123 -4.53 2.22 18.94
N ILE A 124 -4.64 1.48 20.05
CA ILE A 124 -5.53 0.30 20.17
C ILE A 124 -6.86 0.70 20.81
N THR A 125 -6.94 1.82 21.51
CA THR A 125 -8.15 2.24 22.26
C THR A 125 -8.66 3.60 21.81
N ASN A 126 -8.96 3.75 20.52
CA ASN A 126 -9.86 4.81 20.08
C ASN A 126 -11.23 4.16 19.80
N PRO A 127 -12.16 4.13 20.78
CA PRO A 127 -13.44 3.41 20.66
C PRO A 127 -14.41 4.04 19.64
N LEU A 128 -14.03 5.18 19.07
CA LEU A 128 -14.84 5.99 18.16
C LEU A 128 -14.48 5.80 16.67
N SER A 129 -13.35 5.14 16.35
CA SER A 129 -13.10 4.68 14.98
C SER A 129 -13.57 3.24 14.88
N GLN A 130 -14.78 3.02 14.35
CA GLN A 130 -15.21 1.70 13.90
C GLN A 130 -14.29 1.26 12.76
N LYS A 131 -13.12 0.69 13.10
CA LYS A 131 -12.25 0.07 12.12
C LYS A 131 -13.04 -1.01 11.39
N ARG A 132 -13.00 -0.99 10.07
CA ARG A 132 -13.68 -1.99 9.23
C ARG A 132 -12.88 -3.27 9.30
N ASN A 133 -13.54 -4.36 9.69
CA ASN A 133 -12.93 -5.68 9.68
C ASN A 133 -12.72 -6.13 8.24
N VAL A 134 -11.46 -6.43 7.91
CA VAL A 134 -11.05 -6.84 6.56
C VAL A 134 -10.37 -8.19 6.57
N LEU A 135 -10.63 -8.96 5.53
CA LEU A 135 -9.93 -10.21 5.22
C LEU A 135 -8.85 -9.94 4.17
N ILE A 136 -7.66 -10.49 4.34
CA ILE A 136 -6.60 -10.37 3.33
C ILE A 136 -6.49 -11.68 2.57
N TYR A 137 -6.77 -11.63 1.27
CA TYR A 137 -6.68 -12.79 0.40
C TYR A 137 -5.30 -12.84 -0.25
N GLY A 138 -4.53 -13.88 0.07
CA GLY A 138 -3.13 -14.08 -0.29
C GLY A 138 -2.20 -13.76 0.88
N ALA A 139 -1.53 -14.78 1.41
CA ALA A 139 -0.57 -14.70 2.52
C ALA A 139 0.89 -14.51 2.04
N GLY A 140 1.09 -14.21 0.75
CA GLY A 140 2.39 -13.97 0.12
C GLY A 140 3.11 -12.70 0.60
N SER A 141 4.14 -12.27 -0.12
CA SER A 141 4.88 -11.02 0.20
C SER A 141 3.97 -9.78 0.19
N ALA A 142 3.15 -9.64 -0.84
CA ALA A 142 2.22 -8.50 -0.97
C ALA A 142 1.18 -8.46 0.17
N GLY A 143 0.62 -9.61 0.56
CA GLY A 143 -0.32 -9.70 1.69
C GLY A 143 0.32 -9.33 3.03
N ARG A 144 1.57 -9.75 3.26
CA ARG A 144 2.33 -9.40 4.47
C ARG A 144 2.64 -7.90 4.57
N GLU A 145 3.03 -7.29 3.46
CA GLU A 145 3.26 -5.85 3.39
C GLU A 145 1.94 -5.07 3.62
N LEU A 146 0.86 -5.51 2.99
CA LEU A 146 -0.48 -4.93 3.18
C LEU A 146 -0.90 -5.00 4.66
N CYS A 147 -0.78 -6.17 5.29
CA CYS A 147 -1.11 -6.36 6.69
C CYS A 147 -0.35 -5.37 7.60
N THR A 148 0.94 -5.17 7.33
CA THR A 148 1.77 -4.22 8.07
C THR A 148 1.28 -2.77 7.89
N ALA A 149 0.88 -2.39 6.67
CA ALA A 149 0.30 -1.07 6.38
C ALA A 149 -1.08 -0.89 7.04
N LEU A 150 -1.92 -1.93 7.06
CA LEU A 150 -3.25 -1.88 7.68
C LEU A 150 -3.17 -1.73 9.20
N TYR A 151 -2.18 -2.34 9.86
CA TYR A 151 -1.96 -2.11 11.30
C TYR A 151 -1.61 -0.65 11.63
N GLN A 152 -1.01 0.08 10.69
CA GLN A 152 -0.72 1.50 10.84
C GLN A 152 -1.92 2.39 10.48
N SER A 153 -2.93 1.84 9.80
CA SER A 153 -4.16 2.54 9.43
C SER A 153 -5.14 2.62 10.61
N SER A 154 -5.82 3.75 10.73
CA SER A 154 -6.93 3.96 11.66
C SER A 154 -8.28 3.49 11.12
N GLU A 155 -8.35 3.10 9.83
CA GLU A 155 -9.61 2.77 9.12
C GLU A 155 -9.91 1.28 9.07
N TYR A 156 -8.87 0.43 9.04
CA TYR A 156 -9.00 -1.01 8.82
C TYR A 156 -8.48 -1.83 10.00
N ASN A 157 -9.13 -2.96 10.24
CA ASN A 157 -8.70 -3.98 11.19
C ASN A 157 -8.55 -5.32 10.45
N PRO A 158 -7.32 -5.75 10.13
CA PRO A 158 -7.12 -7.02 9.46
C PRO A 158 -7.41 -8.18 10.42
N VAL A 159 -8.29 -9.10 10.02
CA VAL A 159 -8.79 -10.19 10.90
C VAL A 159 -8.05 -11.50 10.65
N ALA A 160 -7.86 -11.87 9.39
CA ALA A 160 -7.28 -13.14 9.00
C ALA A 160 -6.71 -13.08 7.58
N PHE A 161 -5.83 -14.02 7.27
CA PHE A 161 -5.39 -14.30 5.92
C PHE A 161 -6.16 -15.48 5.33
N VAL A 162 -6.34 -15.47 4.01
CA VAL A 162 -6.79 -16.65 3.26
C VAL A 162 -5.78 -16.99 2.19
N ASP A 163 -5.32 -18.24 2.15
CA ASP A 163 -4.39 -18.72 1.15
C ASP A 163 -4.53 -20.24 1.00
N ASN A 164 -4.48 -20.76 -0.23
CA ASN A 164 -4.58 -22.20 -0.49
C ASN A 164 -3.25 -22.95 -0.33
N SER A 165 -2.19 -22.26 0.08
CA SER A 165 -0.91 -22.91 0.33
C SER A 165 -1.04 -23.82 1.55
N VAL A 166 -0.97 -25.14 1.33
CA VAL A 166 -1.04 -26.17 2.39
C VAL A 166 0.00 -25.91 3.49
N GLU A 167 1.15 -25.36 3.12
CA GLU A 167 2.23 -25.01 4.05
C GLU A 167 1.83 -23.89 5.03
N LEU A 168 0.97 -22.96 4.61
CA LEU A 168 0.60 -21.78 5.39
C LEU A 168 -0.66 -21.99 6.23
N TYR A 169 -1.45 -23.04 5.97
CA TYR A 169 -2.69 -23.31 6.69
C TYR A 169 -2.46 -23.38 8.22
N ARG A 170 -3.27 -22.62 8.98
CA ARG A 170 -3.19 -22.40 10.44
C ARG A 170 -1.85 -21.88 10.97
N GLN A 171 -0.99 -21.36 10.10
CA GLN A 171 0.18 -20.62 10.56
C GLN A 171 -0.21 -19.20 10.94
N SER A 172 0.53 -18.62 11.89
CA SER A 172 0.37 -17.24 12.32
C SER A 172 1.39 -16.35 11.62
N ILE A 173 0.91 -15.37 10.86
CA ILE A 173 1.72 -14.36 10.17
C ILE A 173 1.35 -12.99 10.75
N ASN A 174 2.31 -12.30 11.36
CA ASN A 174 2.09 -11.01 12.05
C ASN A 174 0.92 -11.05 13.07
N GLY A 175 0.73 -12.20 13.74
CA GLY A 175 -0.33 -12.41 14.72
C GLY A 175 -1.71 -12.73 14.14
N LEU A 176 -1.85 -12.83 12.81
CA LEU A 176 -3.06 -13.26 12.13
C LEU A 176 -2.91 -14.70 11.63
N GLU A 177 -3.95 -15.50 11.82
CA GLU A 177 -3.99 -16.88 11.34
C GLU A 177 -4.36 -16.94 9.84
N VAL A 178 -3.79 -17.92 9.14
CA VAL A 178 -4.08 -18.19 7.73
C VAL A 178 -5.07 -19.34 7.61
N PHE A 179 -6.14 -19.12 6.87
CA PHE A 179 -7.21 -20.08 6.63
C PHE A 179 -7.31 -20.46 5.15
N ASN A 180 -8.07 -21.51 4.85
CA ASN A 180 -8.35 -21.91 3.47
C ASN A 180 -9.59 -21.17 2.94
N GLU A 181 -9.81 -21.28 1.62
CA GLU A 181 -11.01 -20.76 0.95
C GLU A 181 -12.31 -21.28 1.58
N ASP A 182 -12.33 -22.54 2.01
CA ASP A 182 -13.52 -23.17 2.60
C ASP A 182 -13.94 -22.54 3.94
N ASP A 183 -13.02 -21.90 4.67
CA ASP A 183 -13.28 -21.30 5.99
C ASP A 183 -13.79 -19.85 5.87
N ILE A 184 -13.86 -19.28 4.66
CA ILE A 184 -14.22 -17.87 4.43
C ILE A 184 -15.60 -17.54 4.98
N GLU A 185 -16.59 -18.40 4.77
CA GLU A 185 -17.97 -18.18 5.20
C GLU A 185 -18.06 -17.99 6.73
N ASP A 186 -17.44 -18.92 7.46
CA ASP A 186 -17.39 -18.90 8.92
C ASP A 186 -16.67 -17.64 9.43
N LEU A 187 -15.57 -17.25 8.78
CA LEU A 187 -14.82 -16.04 9.12
C LEU A 187 -15.64 -14.77 8.92
N ILE A 188 -16.35 -14.68 7.79
CA ILE A 188 -17.17 -13.51 7.45
C ILE A 188 -18.28 -13.35 8.48
N GLN A 189 -18.99 -14.42 8.82
CA GLN A 189 -20.08 -14.38 9.80
C GLN A 189 -19.58 -14.10 11.22
N LYS A 190 -18.54 -14.81 11.66
CA LYS A 190 -18.01 -14.70 13.03
C LYS A 190 -17.40 -13.33 13.32
N HIS A 191 -16.75 -12.73 12.33
CA HIS A 191 -16.01 -11.48 12.51
C HIS A 191 -16.67 -10.26 11.83
N ASN A 192 -17.87 -10.40 11.28
CA ASN A 192 -18.62 -9.32 10.61
C ASN A 192 -17.75 -8.58 9.57
N ILE A 193 -17.08 -9.35 8.72
CA ILE A 193 -16.17 -8.84 7.70
C ILE A 193 -17.01 -8.23 6.58
N LYS A 194 -16.67 -6.99 6.20
CA LYS A 194 -17.40 -6.25 5.14
C LYS A 194 -16.58 -6.07 3.87
N GLU A 195 -15.28 -6.31 3.94
CA GLU A 195 -14.37 -6.05 2.84
C GLU A 195 -13.25 -7.10 2.79
N VAL A 196 -12.97 -7.57 1.57
CA VAL A 196 -11.91 -8.53 1.26
C VAL A 196 -10.88 -7.85 0.37
N LEU A 197 -9.64 -7.82 0.82
CA LEU A 197 -8.53 -7.19 0.13
C LEU A 197 -7.70 -8.27 -0.58
N LEU A 198 -7.74 -8.27 -1.91
CA LEU A 198 -7.01 -9.20 -2.76
C LEU A 198 -5.56 -8.76 -2.89
N ALA A 199 -4.65 -9.44 -2.20
CA ALA A 199 -3.22 -9.15 -2.12
C ALA A 199 -2.38 -10.11 -2.98
N MET A 200 -2.84 -10.39 -4.20
CA MET A 200 -2.17 -11.27 -5.16
C MET A 200 -1.98 -10.57 -6.51
N PRO A 201 -1.07 -9.58 -6.62
CA PRO A 201 -0.93 -8.75 -7.82
C PRO A 201 -0.49 -9.55 -9.07
N SER A 202 0.12 -10.72 -8.89
CA SER A 202 0.65 -11.57 -9.97
C SER A 202 -0.28 -12.71 -10.39
N ILE A 203 -1.51 -12.77 -9.85
CA ILE A 203 -2.45 -13.85 -10.15
C ILE A 203 -3.04 -13.71 -11.57
N THR A 204 -3.36 -14.84 -12.20
CA THR A 204 -4.03 -14.84 -13.51
C THR A 204 -5.45 -14.27 -13.41
N ARG A 205 -5.97 -13.67 -14.48
CA ARG A 205 -7.35 -13.15 -14.50
C ARG A 205 -8.38 -14.25 -14.27
N ILE A 206 -8.14 -15.44 -14.80
CA ILE A 206 -9.01 -16.61 -14.61
C ILE A 206 -9.15 -16.91 -13.11
N ARG A 207 -8.02 -17.08 -12.42
CA ARG A 207 -8.05 -17.38 -10.98
C ARG A 207 -8.60 -16.22 -10.15
N ARG A 208 -8.34 -14.97 -10.55
CA ARG A 208 -8.98 -13.79 -9.92
C ARG A 208 -10.50 -13.85 -10.04
N SER A 209 -11.01 -14.16 -11.23
CA SER A 209 -12.45 -14.27 -11.51
C SER A 209 -13.09 -15.42 -10.73
N GLU A 210 -12.42 -16.57 -10.61
CA GLU A 210 -12.85 -17.69 -9.75
C GLU A 210 -13.03 -17.25 -8.29
N ILE A 211 -12.04 -16.52 -7.75
CA ILE A 211 -12.08 -16.04 -6.37
C ILE A 211 -13.20 -15.02 -6.18
N ILE A 212 -13.38 -14.09 -7.12
CA ILE A 212 -14.48 -13.11 -7.06
C ILE A 212 -15.84 -13.82 -7.12
N SER A 213 -15.99 -14.81 -8.00
CA SER A 213 -17.22 -15.60 -8.13
C SER A 213 -17.51 -16.41 -6.86
N HIS A 214 -16.46 -16.92 -6.20
CA HIS A 214 -16.58 -17.58 -4.91
C HIS A 214 -16.98 -16.61 -3.79
N LEU A 215 -16.55 -15.35 -3.88
CA LEU A 215 -16.86 -14.31 -2.90
C LEU A 215 -18.22 -13.61 -3.13
N GLU A 216 -18.78 -13.68 -4.34
CA GLU A 216 -20.04 -13.04 -4.76
C GLU A 216 -21.25 -13.35 -3.85
N PRO A 217 -21.46 -14.60 -3.36
CA PRO A 217 -22.58 -14.91 -2.48
C PRO A 217 -22.49 -14.17 -1.13
N PHE A 218 -21.28 -13.83 -0.71
CA PHE A 218 -21.06 -13.07 0.51
C PHE A 218 -21.19 -11.58 0.17
N SER A 219 -22.04 -10.83 0.89
CA SER A 219 -22.25 -9.38 0.67
C SER A 219 -21.05 -8.53 1.11
N VAL A 220 -19.85 -8.87 0.65
CA VAL A 220 -18.57 -8.25 0.98
C VAL A 220 -18.04 -7.47 -0.22
N VAL A 221 -17.41 -6.33 0.05
CA VAL A 221 -16.75 -5.53 -0.99
C VAL A 221 -15.38 -6.14 -1.27
N VAL A 222 -15.10 -6.50 -2.51
CA VAL A 222 -13.77 -7.01 -2.91
C VAL A 222 -12.96 -5.87 -3.53
N ARG A 223 -11.76 -5.61 -2.99
CA ARG A 223 -10.81 -4.65 -3.56
C ARG A 223 -9.47 -5.30 -3.83
N SER A 224 -8.82 -4.95 -4.94
CA SER A 224 -7.51 -5.52 -5.30
C SER A 224 -6.39 -4.51 -5.11
N LEU A 225 -5.23 -5.00 -4.66
CA LEU A 225 -4.01 -4.22 -4.73
C LEU A 225 -3.54 -4.06 -6.18
N PRO A 226 -3.11 -2.85 -6.60
CA PRO A 226 -2.50 -2.64 -7.90
C PRO A 226 -1.12 -3.33 -7.97
N SER A 227 -0.71 -3.72 -9.18
CA SER A 227 0.64 -4.25 -9.40
C SER A 227 1.69 -3.13 -9.39
N LEU A 228 2.91 -3.42 -8.92
CA LEU A 228 4.04 -2.48 -8.96
C LEU A 228 4.32 -1.94 -10.37
N THR A 229 4.07 -2.75 -11.41
CA THR A 229 4.16 -2.35 -12.82
C THR A 229 3.12 -1.32 -13.24
N GLU A 230 1.90 -1.38 -12.70
CA GLU A 230 0.84 -0.40 -12.99
C GLU A 230 1.12 0.95 -12.32
N ILE A 231 1.66 0.91 -11.10
CA ILE A 231 2.13 2.11 -10.38
C ILE A 231 3.29 2.76 -11.13
N ALA A 232 4.30 1.97 -11.55
CA ALA A 232 5.48 2.48 -12.25
C ALA A 232 5.16 3.08 -13.63
N GLN A 233 4.08 2.64 -14.28
CA GLN A 233 3.61 3.20 -15.56
C GLN A 233 2.76 4.47 -15.40
N GLY A 234 2.56 4.96 -14.17
CA GLY A 234 1.74 6.15 -13.89
C GLY A 234 0.26 5.96 -14.19
N LYS A 235 -0.20 4.71 -14.29
CA LYS A 235 -1.62 4.40 -14.57
C LYS A 235 -2.50 4.49 -13.32
N VAL A 236 -1.90 4.45 -12.13
CA VAL A 236 -2.60 4.34 -10.84
C VAL A 236 -1.81 5.06 -9.74
N SER A 237 -2.50 5.66 -8.76
CA SER A 237 -1.86 6.23 -7.56
C SER A 237 -1.59 5.12 -6.52
N VAL A 238 -0.57 5.31 -5.67
CA VAL A 238 -0.19 4.35 -4.61
C VAL A 238 -1.33 4.11 -3.60
N ASN A 239 -2.32 5.01 -3.54
CA ASN A 239 -3.43 4.96 -2.61
C ASN A 239 -4.72 4.33 -3.19
N ASP A 240 -4.73 3.90 -4.45
CA ASP A 240 -5.97 3.45 -5.08
C ASP A 240 -6.14 1.95 -4.88
N LEU A 241 -6.95 1.57 -3.88
CA LEU A 241 -7.60 0.25 -3.87
C LEU A 241 -8.67 0.28 -4.97
N LEU A 242 -8.46 -0.49 -6.04
CA LEU A 242 -9.36 -0.49 -7.18
C LEU A 242 -10.64 -1.29 -6.88
N GLU A 243 -11.79 -0.71 -7.27
CA GLU A 243 -13.00 -1.48 -7.55
C GLU A 243 -12.77 -2.33 -8.83
N ILE A 244 -13.35 -3.52 -8.86
CA ILE A 244 -13.11 -4.52 -9.90
C ILE A 244 -13.52 -3.98 -11.28
N ASP A 245 -12.65 -4.16 -12.27
CA ASP A 245 -12.92 -3.81 -13.65
C ASP A 245 -13.93 -4.78 -14.28
N LEU A 246 -14.92 -4.28 -15.03
CA LEU A 246 -15.89 -5.10 -15.79
C LEU A 246 -15.24 -6.20 -16.65
N ARG A 247 -13.99 -6.00 -17.09
CA ARG A 247 -13.21 -6.98 -17.86
C ARG A 247 -12.85 -8.23 -17.06
N ASP A 248 -12.72 -8.12 -15.74
CA ASP A 248 -12.41 -9.25 -14.84
C ASP A 248 -13.62 -10.18 -14.62
N LEU A 249 -14.83 -9.72 -14.96
CA LEU A 249 -16.06 -10.53 -14.95
C LEU A 249 -16.22 -11.42 -16.19
N LEU A 250 -15.44 -11.20 -17.26
CA LEU A 250 -15.61 -11.93 -18.52
C LEU A 250 -14.95 -13.32 -18.52
N GLY A 251 -14.21 -13.68 -17.47
CA GLY A 251 -13.68 -15.04 -17.23
C GLY A 251 -12.70 -15.59 -18.29
N ARG A 252 -12.24 -14.75 -19.23
CA ARG A 252 -11.34 -15.16 -20.32
C ARG A 252 -10.27 -14.12 -20.62
N GLU A 253 -9.10 -14.60 -21.01
CA GLU A 253 -8.07 -13.74 -21.59
C GLU A 253 -8.55 -13.17 -22.93
N PRO A 254 -8.43 -11.86 -23.18
CA PRO A 254 -8.80 -11.27 -24.47
C PRO A 254 -7.94 -11.86 -25.59
N VAL A 255 -8.60 -12.47 -26.58
CA VAL A 255 -7.92 -13.00 -27.76
C VAL A 255 -7.31 -11.84 -28.54
N LYS A 256 -5.99 -11.90 -28.80
CA LYS A 256 -5.30 -10.87 -29.56
C LYS A 256 -5.88 -10.78 -30.98
N PRO A 257 -6.17 -9.56 -31.50
CA PRO A 257 -6.66 -9.42 -32.86
C PRO A 257 -5.63 -9.90 -33.89
N ASN A 258 -6.08 -10.66 -34.89
CA ASN A 258 -5.24 -11.02 -36.04
C ASN A 258 -5.12 -9.80 -36.97
N THR A 259 -4.01 -9.08 -36.84
CA THR A 259 -3.76 -7.84 -37.59
C THR A 259 -3.73 -8.04 -39.10
N GLN A 260 -3.34 -9.22 -39.58
CA GLN A 260 -3.28 -9.53 -41.00
C GLN A 260 -4.69 -9.63 -41.59
N LEU A 261 -5.62 -10.28 -40.87
CA LEU A 261 -7.04 -10.34 -41.27
C LEU A 261 -7.70 -8.96 -41.24
N LEU A 262 -7.42 -8.15 -40.22
CA LEU A 262 -7.95 -6.78 -40.13
C LEU A 262 -7.48 -5.92 -41.31
N LYS A 263 -6.19 -5.96 -41.66
CA LYS A 263 -5.64 -5.21 -42.79
C LYS A 263 -6.29 -5.58 -44.12
N THR A 264 -6.57 -6.87 -44.35
CA THR A 264 -7.25 -7.33 -45.57
C THR A 264 -8.56 -6.59 -45.84
N ASN A 265 -9.31 -6.26 -44.79
CA ASN A 265 -10.62 -5.61 -44.92
C ASN A 265 -10.60 -4.09 -44.73
N ILE A 266 -9.48 -3.51 -44.30
CA ILE A 266 -9.41 -2.08 -43.94
C ILE A 266 -8.44 -1.32 -44.83
N THR A 267 -7.23 -1.83 -45.04
CA THR A 267 -6.15 -1.07 -45.68
C THR A 267 -6.50 -0.70 -47.12
N ASN A 268 -6.34 0.58 -47.46
CA ASN A 268 -6.66 1.15 -48.78
C ASN A 268 -8.10 0.88 -49.28
N LYS A 269 -9.03 0.62 -48.37
CA LYS A 269 -10.46 0.42 -48.68
C LYS A 269 -11.31 1.57 -48.14
N VAL A 270 -12.49 1.75 -48.74
CA VAL A 270 -13.52 2.64 -48.18
C VAL A 270 -14.29 1.84 -47.13
N VAL A 271 -14.21 2.28 -45.89
CA VAL A 271 -14.79 1.61 -44.72
C VAL A 271 -15.91 2.47 -44.15
N LEU A 272 -17.07 1.86 -43.90
CA LEU A 272 -18.19 2.51 -43.21
C LEU A 272 -18.37 1.88 -41.83
N VAL A 273 -18.49 2.72 -40.81
CA VAL A 273 -18.84 2.30 -39.44
C VAL A 273 -20.22 2.85 -39.12
N SER A 274 -21.21 1.98 -38.88
CA SER A 274 -22.51 2.43 -38.37
C SER A 274 -22.51 2.46 -36.85
N GLY A 275 -23.20 3.43 -36.25
CA GLY A 275 -23.13 3.65 -34.80
C GLY A 275 -21.78 4.23 -34.39
N ALA A 276 -21.14 5.01 -35.29
CA ALA A 276 -19.77 5.50 -35.13
C ALA A 276 -19.55 6.35 -33.88
N GLY A 277 -20.59 7.01 -33.37
CA GLY A 277 -20.53 7.82 -32.16
C GLY A 277 -20.76 7.02 -30.86
N GLY A 278 -21.16 5.75 -30.97
CA GLY A 278 -21.35 4.86 -29.82
C GLY A 278 -20.04 4.34 -29.24
N SER A 279 -20.11 3.68 -28.08
CA SER A 279 -18.90 3.18 -27.38
C SER A 279 -18.08 2.18 -28.20
N ILE A 280 -18.74 1.26 -28.92
CA ILE A 280 -18.06 0.28 -29.78
C ILE A 280 -17.66 0.92 -31.11
N GLY A 281 -18.55 1.72 -31.72
CA GLY A 281 -18.29 2.34 -33.02
C GLY A 281 -17.12 3.30 -32.98
N SER A 282 -17.04 4.15 -31.95
CA SER A 282 -15.92 5.09 -31.78
C SER A 282 -14.57 4.38 -31.62
N GLU A 283 -14.56 3.27 -30.89
CA GLU A 283 -13.36 2.44 -30.72
C GLU A 283 -12.95 1.74 -32.02
N LEU A 284 -13.92 1.23 -32.77
CA LEU A 284 -13.68 0.70 -34.11
C LEU A 284 -13.10 1.78 -35.02
N CYS A 285 -13.65 3.00 -35.02
CA CYS A 285 -13.14 4.10 -35.82
C CYS A 285 -11.68 4.41 -35.48
N ARG A 286 -11.30 4.51 -34.19
CA ARG A 286 -9.92 4.72 -33.75
C ARG A 286 -8.97 3.63 -34.27
N GLN A 287 -9.36 2.37 -34.16
CA GLN A 287 -8.53 1.24 -34.62
C GLN A 287 -8.43 1.17 -36.15
N ILE A 288 -9.53 1.43 -36.85
CA ILE A 288 -9.58 1.43 -38.31
C ILE A 288 -8.63 2.48 -38.88
N VAL A 289 -8.62 3.69 -38.31
CA VAL A 289 -7.73 4.78 -38.71
C VAL A 289 -6.25 4.35 -38.71
N SER A 290 -5.81 3.64 -37.66
CA SER A 290 -4.43 3.15 -37.55
C SER A 290 -4.04 2.13 -38.64
N LEU A 291 -5.03 1.50 -39.28
CA LEU A 291 -4.84 0.50 -40.33
C LEU A 291 -4.85 1.09 -41.76
N LYS A 292 -4.80 2.42 -41.88
CA LYS A 292 -4.64 3.18 -43.14
C LYS A 292 -5.70 2.84 -44.20
N PRO A 293 -7.00 3.09 -43.94
CA PRO A 293 -8.03 2.97 -44.94
C PRO A 293 -7.88 4.07 -45.99
N LYS A 294 -8.55 3.89 -47.14
CA LYS A 294 -8.61 4.94 -48.18
C LYS A 294 -9.56 6.06 -47.77
N LYS A 295 -10.67 5.70 -47.13
CA LYS A 295 -11.70 6.63 -46.65
C LYS A 295 -12.46 5.98 -45.50
N LEU A 296 -12.78 6.75 -44.47
CA LEU A 296 -13.57 6.31 -43.33
C LEU A 296 -14.89 7.09 -43.28
N ILE A 297 -16.01 6.39 -43.38
CA ILE A 297 -17.36 6.97 -43.28
C ILE A 297 -17.90 6.70 -41.88
N LEU A 298 -18.22 7.77 -41.16
CA LEU A 298 -18.81 7.73 -39.83
C LEU A 298 -20.33 7.85 -40.00
N PHE A 299 -21.06 6.75 -39.88
CA PHE A 299 -22.51 6.72 -40.04
C PHE A 299 -23.19 6.63 -38.68
N GLU A 300 -23.95 7.65 -38.29
CA GLU A 300 -24.51 7.77 -36.94
C GLU A 300 -25.87 8.48 -36.96
N LEU A 301 -26.77 8.06 -36.09
CA LEU A 301 -28.10 8.66 -35.93
C LEU A 301 -28.03 9.94 -35.08
N SER A 302 -27.22 9.91 -34.01
CA SER A 302 -27.01 11.02 -33.08
C SER A 302 -26.04 12.06 -33.64
N GLU A 303 -26.53 13.27 -33.93
CA GLU A 303 -25.71 14.39 -34.40
C GLU A 303 -24.59 14.72 -33.42
N SER A 304 -24.88 14.78 -32.12
CA SER A 304 -23.90 15.12 -31.09
C SER A 304 -22.79 14.08 -31.01
N SER A 305 -23.15 12.79 -31.04
CA SER A 305 -22.17 11.70 -31.00
C SER A 305 -21.32 11.66 -32.27
N LEU A 306 -21.92 11.91 -33.44
CA LEU A 306 -21.22 12.02 -34.72
C LEU A 306 -20.21 13.18 -34.73
N TYR A 307 -20.62 14.33 -34.22
CA TYR A 307 -19.78 15.51 -34.14
C TYR A 307 -18.55 15.26 -33.24
N LEU A 308 -18.76 14.69 -32.06
CA LEU A 308 -17.68 14.40 -31.10
C LEU A 308 -16.62 13.46 -31.69
N ILE A 309 -17.02 12.33 -32.27
CA ILE A 309 -16.07 11.38 -32.85
C ILE A 309 -15.37 11.96 -34.09
N ASN A 310 -16.07 12.77 -34.90
CA ASN A 310 -15.44 13.42 -36.05
C ASN A 310 -14.35 14.41 -35.62
N GLN A 311 -14.62 15.24 -34.61
CA GLN A 311 -13.62 16.17 -34.04
C GLN A 311 -12.44 15.42 -33.42
N GLU A 312 -12.71 14.36 -32.65
CA GLU A 312 -11.68 13.51 -32.06
C GLU A 312 -10.70 12.98 -33.12
N LEU A 313 -11.22 12.42 -34.21
CA LEU A 313 -10.39 11.82 -35.25
C LEU A 313 -9.65 12.86 -36.11
N LEU A 314 -10.25 14.04 -36.35
CA LEU A 314 -9.59 15.13 -37.06
C LEU A 314 -8.38 15.67 -36.27
N ASN A 315 -8.48 15.73 -34.95
CA ASN A 315 -7.38 16.19 -34.09
C ASN A 315 -6.15 15.26 -34.13
N ILE A 316 -6.32 13.98 -34.46
CA ILE A 316 -5.24 12.98 -34.51
C ILE A 316 -4.33 13.18 -35.75
N SER A 317 -4.68 14.10 -36.67
CA SER A 317 -3.84 14.50 -37.82
C SER A 317 -3.27 13.32 -38.62
N ILE A 318 -4.13 12.49 -39.20
CA ILE A 318 -3.70 11.34 -40.02
C ILE A 318 -3.47 11.79 -41.47
N PRO A 319 -2.21 11.78 -41.97
CA PRO A 319 -1.93 12.20 -43.32
C PRO A 319 -2.63 11.30 -44.35
N ASN A 320 -3.25 11.91 -45.35
CA ASN A 320 -3.91 11.27 -46.50
C ASN A 320 -5.13 10.39 -46.17
N LEU A 321 -5.80 10.60 -45.02
CA LEU A 321 -7.07 9.93 -44.71
C LEU A 321 -8.25 10.90 -44.84
N GLU A 322 -9.21 10.57 -45.70
CA GLU A 322 -10.48 11.28 -45.79
C GLU A 322 -11.50 10.68 -44.79
N ILE A 323 -11.97 11.50 -43.86
CA ILE A 323 -13.01 11.16 -42.87
C ILE A 323 -14.29 11.88 -43.27
N VAL A 324 -15.39 11.13 -43.41
CA VAL A 324 -16.67 11.67 -43.86
C VAL A 324 -17.75 11.38 -42.83
N PRO A 325 -18.22 12.39 -42.07
CA PRO A 325 -19.36 12.22 -41.18
C PRO A 325 -20.66 12.23 -41.97
N VAL A 326 -21.52 11.23 -41.72
CA VAL A 326 -22.83 11.11 -42.36
C VAL A 326 -23.89 10.80 -41.29
N ILE A 327 -24.76 11.78 -41.06
CA ILE A 327 -25.91 11.57 -40.19
C ILE A 327 -26.93 10.67 -40.89
N GLY A 328 -27.54 9.72 -40.19
CA GLY A 328 -28.60 8.87 -40.75
C GLY A 328 -28.95 7.66 -39.89
N SER A 329 -30.17 7.16 -40.09
CA SER A 329 -30.62 5.92 -39.46
C SER A 329 -30.26 4.71 -40.31
N VAL A 330 -29.77 3.64 -39.67
CA VAL A 330 -29.55 2.35 -40.32
C VAL A 330 -30.84 1.66 -40.74
N ALA A 331 -31.99 2.05 -40.17
CA ALA A 331 -33.29 1.56 -40.58
C ALA A 331 -33.71 2.10 -41.97
N ASN A 332 -33.09 3.19 -42.45
CA ASN A 332 -33.36 3.72 -43.77
C ASN A 332 -32.50 3.02 -44.83
N ARG A 333 -33.06 1.94 -45.39
CA ARG A 333 -32.41 1.13 -46.43
C ARG A 333 -31.97 1.96 -47.63
N ALA A 334 -32.84 2.82 -48.16
CA ALA A 334 -32.53 3.62 -49.34
C ALA A 334 -31.33 4.55 -49.12
N ARG A 335 -31.22 5.14 -47.91
CA ARG A 335 -30.10 6.00 -47.52
C ARG A 335 -28.79 5.22 -47.44
N ILE A 336 -28.78 4.05 -46.80
CA ILE A 336 -27.56 3.20 -46.74
C ILE A 336 -27.15 2.77 -48.15
N GLU A 337 -28.07 2.29 -48.97
CA GLU A 337 -27.76 1.84 -50.34
C GLU A 337 -27.16 2.99 -51.18
N TYR A 338 -27.71 4.21 -51.04
CA TYR A 338 -27.17 5.39 -51.69
C TYR A 338 -25.74 5.69 -51.22
N ILE A 339 -25.47 5.72 -49.91
CA ILE A 339 -24.15 6.00 -49.34
C ILE A 339 -23.14 4.94 -49.79
N CYS A 340 -23.52 3.66 -49.73
CA CYS A 340 -22.67 2.55 -50.14
C CYS A 340 -22.26 2.66 -51.61
N LYS A 341 -23.19 3.04 -52.50
CA LYS A 341 -22.92 3.25 -53.93
C LYS A 341 -22.10 4.51 -54.17
N TYR A 342 -22.49 5.64 -53.59
CA TYR A 342 -21.86 6.95 -53.79
C TYR A 342 -20.38 6.94 -53.38
N TYR A 343 -20.06 6.39 -52.21
CA TYR A 343 -18.68 6.31 -51.73
C TYR A 343 -17.94 5.03 -52.14
N VAL A 344 -18.62 4.10 -52.81
CA VAL A 344 -18.07 2.79 -53.21
C VAL A 344 -17.52 2.02 -52.00
N VAL A 345 -18.35 1.89 -50.96
CA VAL A 345 -17.99 1.22 -49.70
C VAL A 345 -17.61 -0.24 -49.96
N LYS A 346 -16.49 -0.68 -49.38
CA LYS A 346 -15.99 -2.06 -49.51
C LYS A 346 -16.18 -2.89 -48.25
N THR A 347 -16.21 -2.23 -47.09
CA THR A 347 -16.32 -2.91 -45.78
C THR A 347 -17.27 -2.12 -44.90
N ILE A 348 -18.20 -2.82 -44.25
CA ILE A 348 -19.12 -2.23 -43.28
C ILE A 348 -18.87 -2.89 -41.93
N TYR A 349 -18.60 -2.07 -40.92
CA TYR A 349 -18.65 -2.47 -39.52
C TYR A 349 -19.95 -1.96 -38.92
N HIS A 350 -20.83 -2.88 -38.54
CA HIS A 350 -22.14 -2.53 -37.99
C HIS A 350 -22.09 -2.50 -36.46
N ALA A 351 -22.15 -1.31 -35.86
CA ALA A 351 -22.18 -1.12 -34.40
C ALA A 351 -23.39 -0.30 -33.92
N ALA A 352 -24.40 -0.12 -34.78
CA ALA A 352 -25.63 0.64 -34.50
C ALA A 352 -26.74 -0.18 -33.82
N ALA A 353 -26.42 -1.36 -33.28
CA ALA A 353 -27.40 -2.23 -32.61
C ALA A 353 -27.69 -1.72 -31.20
N TYR A 354 -28.98 -1.71 -30.83
CA TYR A 354 -29.37 -1.47 -29.44
C TYR A 354 -28.98 -2.64 -28.56
N LYS A 355 -28.35 -2.35 -27.43
CA LYS A 355 -27.77 -3.36 -26.53
C LYS A 355 -28.71 -3.77 -25.41
N HIS A 356 -29.66 -2.90 -25.06
CA HIS A 356 -30.64 -3.13 -24.00
C HIS A 356 -31.96 -3.59 -24.62
N VAL A 357 -31.98 -4.82 -25.14
CA VAL A 357 -33.15 -5.40 -25.83
C VAL A 357 -34.47 -5.18 -25.07
N PRO A 358 -34.56 -5.33 -23.72
CA PRO A 358 -35.81 -5.09 -22.99
C PRO A 358 -36.32 -3.64 -22.98
N LEU A 359 -35.49 -2.66 -23.34
CA LEU A 359 -35.90 -1.26 -23.48
C LEU A 359 -36.43 -0.93 -24.88
N VAL A 360 -36.25 -1.85 -25.84
CA VAL A 360 -36.57 -1.66 -27.26
C VAL A 360 -37.67 -2.62 -27.75
N GLU A 361 -37.99 -3.64 -26.95
CA GLU A 361 -39.26 -4.39 -27.00
C GLU A 361 -40.40 -3.58 -26.39
#